data_AF-A0AAD8BV09-F1
#
_entry.id   AF-A0AAD8BV09-F1
#
_cell.length_a   1.000
_cell.length_b   1.000
_cell.length_c   1.000
_cell.angle_alpha   90.00
_cell.angle_beta   90.00
_cell.angle_gamma   90.00
#
_symmetry.space_group_name_H-M   'P 1'
#
loop_
_entity.id
_entity.type
_entity.pdbx_description
1 polymer ?
#
loop_
_entity_poly.entity_id
_entity_poly.type
_entity_poly.pdbx_seq_one_letter_code
_entity_poly.pdbx_strand_id
1 'polypeptide(L)'
;QSAYARTVQYTSGRSNDSRTLNRRRRQPVSTYYIDITAFVEFNNYKLFLDQASNDEEGALKKVQEYYAFIFTGMDLVYQNFDASNIRLRIKLTKIIIFKNTTSFQLTYMSTDISRVDTDAVLTGLKTFLATSSGRDLSFPYDHAMLFVGADLWKSNINILGLAWLNTICLTDGYSSSIIEDYGYYSSYLTAAHELGHSLSANHDGDGNACSYSDHFLMASSRSFTNETTKRNPWMFSDCTKSYFTSCINKLLDTTSGQTCLSNTLSVVEDIPDVSSRLLGQEISADKQCQMRYGTGSKDCKIRNTWAEICQILYCLDPSTSNKCYGVMALSGTSCGSNLVCYQGDCVNNTVTDIWTNCTASMCLDTLSSARCPQTCKYSTFSTASTSTSSTSETTSTKTSASTTYASTVEMSSKASTLTYTTSNSSEYVFQTTTASVCYDNTSFIYDGLHCQGLMQRSENLCYNELIETSCCESCSLRATSMAAFASH
;
A
#
# COMPACT_ATOMS: atom_id res chain seq x y z
N GLN A 1 70.22 -0.81 -1.77
CA GLN A 1 70.45 -1.05 -3.19
C GLN A 1 69.90 0.15 -3.96
N SER A 2 70.79 0.79 -4.70
CA SER A 2 70.65 2.14 -5.25
C SER A 2 69.70 2.21 -6.43
N ALA A 3 68.96 3.32 -6.51
CA ALA A 3 68.17 3.72 -7.65
C ALA A 3 69.02 3.80 -8.94
N TYR A 4 68.43 3.39 -10.06
CA TYR A 4 68.95 3.69 -11.40
C TYR A 4 67.94 4.59 -12.12
N ALA A 5 68.34 5.83 -12.35
CA ALA A 5 67.69 6.75 -13.26
C ALA A 5 68.12 6.45 -14.70
N ARG A 6 67.18 6.52 -15.66
CA ARG A 6 67.49 6.79 -17.07
C ARG A 6 66.48 7.80 -17.62
N THR A 7 67.01 8.97 -17.95
CA THR A 7 66.36 10.02 -18.72
C THR A 7 66.38 9.65 -20.20
N VAL A 8 65.24 9.79 -20.89
CA VAL A 8 65.22 10.03 -22.35
C VAL A 8 64.22 11.16 -22.59
N GLN A 9 64.72 12.27 -23.14
CA GLN A 9 63.91 13.41 -23.58
C GLN A 9 63.47 13.25 -25.04
N TYR A 10 62.18 13.56 -25.24
CA TYR A 10 61.50 14.23 -26.35
C TYR A 10 61.66 13.74 -27.81
N THR A 11 60.51 13.33 -28.38
CA THR A 11 59.98 13.98 -29.59
C THR A 11 58.45 14.14 -29.48
N SER A 12 57.98 15.27 -29.98
CA SER A 12 56.61 15.80 -29.91
C SER A 12 55.64 15.07 -30.85
N GLY A 13 54.59 14.48 -30.29
CA GLY A 13 53.38 14.07 -31.01
C GLY A 13 52.15 14.62 -30.31
N ARG A 14 51.57 15.69 -30.86
CA ARG A 14 50.38 16.36 -30.34
C ARG A 14 49.14 15.56 -30.78
N SER A 15 48.59 14.72 -29.91
CA SER A 15 47.19 14.28 -30.01
C SER A 15 46.40 14.88 -28.85
N ASN A 16 45.57 15.86 -29.17
CA ASN A 16 44.53 16.35 -28.27
C ASN A 16 43.47 15.25 -28.14
N ASP A 17 43.53 14.43 -27.10
CA ASP A 17 42.41 13.58 -26.70
C ASP A 17 41.83 14.11 -25.40
N SER A 18 40.98 15.14 -25.53
CA SER A 18 40.15 15.67 -24.45
C SER A 18 39.12 14.61 -24.06
N ARG A 19 39.51 13.67 -23.18
CA ARG A 19 38.55 12.80 -22.51
C ARG A 19 37.74 13.63 -21.51
N THR A 20 36.67 14.24 -22.01
CA THR A 20 35.57 14.69 -21.18
C THR A 20 35.02 13.49 -20.42
N LEU A 21 35.34 13.41 -19.13
CA LEU A 21 34.64 12.53 -18.20
C LEU A 21 33.17 12.97 -18.19
N ASN A 22 32.34 12.30 -18.99
CA ASN A 22 30.89 12.40 -18.91
C ASN A 22 30.45 11.87 -17.55
N ARG A 23 30.47 12.75 -16.55
CA ARG A 23 29.82 12.53 -15.27
C ARG A 23 28.32 12.42 -15.57
N ARG A 24 27.82 11.21 -15.76
CA ARG A 24 26.37 10.93 -15.88
C ARG A 24 25.70 11.62 -14.70
N ARG A 25 24.90 12.65 -15.00
CA ARG A 25 24.09 13.35 -14.01
C ARG A 25 23.11 12.32 -13.46
N ARG A 26 23.33 11.85 -12.23
CA ARG A 26 22.37 10.98 -11.55
C ARG A 26 21.04 11.73 -11.50
N GLN A 27 19.98 11.13 -12.03
CA GLN A 27 18.63 11.67 -11.90
C GLN A 27 18.31 11.81 -10.40
N PRO A 28 17.63 12.89 -9.98
CA PRO A 28 17.19 13.01 -8.59
C PRO A 28 16.23 11.86 -8.28
N VAL A 29 16.36 11.29 -7.08
CA VAL A 29 15.43 10.26 -6.60
C VAL A 29 14.22 10.97 -6.02
N SER A 30 13.05 10.78 -6.64
CA SER A 30 11.78 11.32 -6.15
C SER A 30 11.17 10.39 -5.12
N THR A 31 10.55 10.96 -4.09
CA THR A 31 9.81 10.22 -3.07
C THR A 31 8.34 10.54 -3.20
N TYR A 32 7.51 9.52 -3.34
CA TYR A 32 6.06 9.62 -3.42
C TYR A 32 5.44 8.98 -2.20
N TYR A 33 4.37 9.58 -1.71
CA TYR A 33 3.62 9.09 -0.56
C TYR A 33 2.30 8.54 -1.06
N ILE A 34 1.86 7.45 -0.44
CA ILE A 34 0.54 6.88 -0.63
C ILE A 34 -0.21 7.09 0.69
N ASP A 35 -1.14 8.03 0.66
CA ASP A 35 -1.99 8.40 1.79
C ASP A 35 -3.20 7.46 1.88
N ILE A 36 -3.24 6.69 2.97
CA ILE A 36 -4.22 5.62 3.15
C ILE A 36 -5.21 5.97 4.25
N THR A 37 -6.50 5.78 3.95
CA THR A 37 -7.56 5.73 4.96
C THR A 37 -7.84 4.29 5.35
N ALA A 38 -7.70 3.97 6.63
CA ALA A 38 -8.06 2.67 7.18
C ALA A 38 -9.51 2.67 7.66
N PHE A 39 -10.26 1.63 7.30
CA PHE A 39 -11.59 1.33 7.81
C PHE A 39 -11.50 0.10 8.70
N VAL A 40 -12.07 0.20 9.89
CA VAL A 40 -12.08 -0.87 10.88
C VAL A 40 -13.51 -1.36 11.01
N GLU A 41 -13.76 -2.58 10.54
CA GLU A 41 -15.06 -3.24 10.65
C GLU A 41 -15.41 -3.51 12.12
N PHE A 42 -16.70 -3.68 12.41
CA PHE A 42 -17.20 -3.82 13.77
C PHE A 42 -16.61 -5.02 14.51
N ASN A 43 -16.48 -6.20 13.89
CA ASN A 43 -15.87 -7.35 14.56
C ASN A 43 -14.40 -7.09 14.91
N ASN A 44 -13.65 -6.38 14.05
CA ASN A 44 -12.30 -5.92 14.40
C ASN A 44 -12.33 -4.97 15.60
N TYR A 45 -13.18 -3.95 15.56
CA TYR A 45 -13.32 -2.99 16.67
C TYR A 45 -13.69 -3.70 17.98
N LYS A 46 -14.59 -4.68 17.89
CA LYS A 46 -15.05 -5.47 19.03
C LYS A 46 -13.91 -6.22 19.72
N LEU A 47 -12.92 -6.73 18.98
CA LEU A 47 -11.73 -7.35 19.58
C LEU A 47 -11.03 -6.38 20.55
N PHE A 48 -10.87 -5.12 20.15
CA PHE A 48 -10.23 -4.10 20.98
C PHE A 48 -11.13 -3.63 22.13
N LEU A 49 -12.44 -3.59 21.90
CA LEU A 49 -13.43 -3.29 22.93
C LEU A 49 -13.43 -4.35 24.04
N ASP A 50 -13.39 -5.63 23.67
CA ASP A 50 -13.31 -6.74 24.61
C ASP A 50 -12.00 -6.69 25.41
N GLN A 51 -10.86 -6.38 24.75
CA GLN A 51 -9.57 -6.18 25.41
C GLN A 51 -9.55 -4.97 26.36
N ALA A 52 -10.37 -3.96 26.08
CA ALA A 52 -10.53 -2.77 26.91
C ALA A 52 -11.63 -2.94 27.97
N SER A 53 -12.16 -4.15 28.19
CA SER A 53 -13.25 -4.39 29.14
C SER A 53 -14.50 -3.54 28.87
N ASN A 54 -14.83 -3.35 27.58
CA ASN A 54 -15.90 -2.47 27.08
C ASN A 54 -15.71 -0.97 27.32
N ASP A 55 -14.50 -0.52 27.66
CA ASP A 55 -14.15 0.90 27.64
C ASP A 55 -13.89 1.37 26.19
N GLU A 56 -14.80 2.19 25.66
CA GLU A 56 -14.68 2.73 24.29
C GLU A 56 -13.44 3.63 24.11
N GLU A 57 -13.07 4.41 25.13
CA GLU A 57 -11.91 5.31 25.02
C GLU A 57 -10.61 4.51 24.98
N GLY A 58 -10.48 3.53 25.87
CA GLY A 58 -9.38 2.58 25.87
C GLY A 58 -9.31 1.74 24.58
N ALA A 59 -10.46 1.32 24.05
CA ALA A 59 -10.54 0.60 22.78
C ALA A 59 -10.05 1.45 21.60
N LEU A 60 -10.46 2.72 21.54
CA LEU A 60 -10.02 3.66 20.49
C LEU A 60 -8.50 3.84 20.49
N LYS A 61 -7.89 4.05 21.66
CA LYS A 61 -6.42 4.16 21.79
C LYS A 61 -5.70 2.90 21.32
N LYS A 62 -6.24 1.72 21.65
CA LYS A 62 -5.71 0.43 21.17
C LYS A 62 -5.81 0.29 19.66
N VAL A 63 -6.93 0.68 19.05
CA VAL A 63 -7.13 0.68 17.59
C VAL A 63 -6.10 1.60 16.92
N GLN A 64 -5.97 2.83 17.41
CA GLN A 64 -5.03 3.81 16.86
C GLN A 64 -3.59 3.30 16.91
N GLU A 65 -3.16 2.76 18.06
CA GLU A 65 -1.83 2.18 18.20
C GLU A 65 -1.64 0.93 17.32
N TYR A 66 -2.65 0.05 17.27
CA TYR A 66 -2.60 -1.17 16.46
C TYR A 66 -2.37 -0.85 14.98
N TYR A 67 -3.20 0.02 14.41
CA TYR A 67 -3.06 0.38 13.00
C TYR A 67 -1.83 1.24 12.73
N ALA A 68 -1.37 2.07 13.68
CA ALA A 68 -0.07 2.74 13.53
C ALA A 68 1.08 1.73 13.30
N PHE A 69 1.06 0.59 14.00
CA PHE A 69 2.02 -0.50 13.78
C PHE A 69 1.80 -1.23 12.45
N ILE A 70 0.55 -1.52 12.08
CA ILE A 70 0.23 -2.15 10.78
C ILE A 70 0.83 -1.32 9.64
N PHE A 71 0.54 -0.01 9.60
CA PHE A 71 0.97 0.84 8.50
C PHE A 71 2.46 1.18 8.54
N THR A 72 3.10 1.15 9.73
CA THR A 72 4.56 1.22 9.84
C THR A 72 5.23 -0.05 9.30
N GLY A 73 4.64 -1.23 9.57
CA GLY A 73 5.06 -2.50 8.97
C GLY A 73 4.94 -2.50 7.44
N MET A 74 3.85 -1.93 6.91
CA MET A 74 3.69 -1.73 5.47
C MET A 74 4.77 -0.80 4.91
N ASP A 75 5.01 0.37 5.51
CA ASP A 75 6.04 1.30 5.04
C ASP A 75 7.43 0.65 5.01
N LEU A 76 7.75 -0.18 6.01
CA LEU A 76 9.00 -0.96 6.04
C LEU A 76 9.15 -1.92 4.86
N VAL A 77 8.07 -2.55 4.41
CA VAL A 77 8.08 -3.39 3.21
C VAL A 77 8.25 -2.54 1.95
N TYR A 78 7.54 -1.41 1.86
CA TYR A 78 7.64 -0.48 0.72
C TYR A 78 9.00 0.22 0.61
N GLN A 79 9.75 0.36 1.70
CA GLN A 79 11.14 0.82 1.66
C GLN A 79 12.08 -0.17 0.94
N ASN A 80 11.71 -1.45 0.80
CA ASN A 80 12.46 -2.42 0.01
C ASN A 80 12.16 -2.34 -1.50
N PHE A 81 11.32 -1.40 -1.93
CA PHE A 81 11.20 -0.99 -3.33
C PHE A 81 12.42 -0.13 -3.71
N ASP A 82 13.51 -0.79 -4.10
CA ASP A 82 14.72 -0.13 -4.59
C ASP A 82 14.67 0.04 -6.11
N ALA A 83 14.00 1.10 -6.56
CA ALA A 83 14.04 1.57 -7.95
C ALA A 83 14.98 2.78 -8.07
N SER A 84 15.68 2.89 -9.20
CA SER A 84 16.81 3.83 -9.36
C SER A 84 16.48 5.32 -9.17
N ASN A 85 15.21 5.70 -9.25
CA ASN A 85 14.74 7.09 -9.24
C ASN A 85 13.40 7.31 -8.51
N ILE A 86 12.79 6.25 -7.93
CA ILE A 86 11.48 6.32 -7.28
C ILE A 86 11.58 5.66 -5.91
N ARG A 87 11.09 6.35 -4.88
CA ARG A 87 10.86 5.80 -3.54
C ARG A 87 9.37 5.93 -3.22
N LEU A 88 8.80 4.87 -2.64
CA LEU A 88 7.41 4.86 -2.19
C LEU A 88 7.36 4.82 -0.67
N ARG A 89 6.46 5.61 -0.10
CA ARG A 89 6.22 5.70 1.34
C ARG A 89 4.75 5.51 1.64
N ILE A 90 4.45 4.78 2.70
CA ILE A 90 3.08 4.51 3.13
C ILE A 90 2.74 5.41 4.31
N LYS A 91 1.59 6.08 4.24
CA LYS A 91 1.15 7.00 5.29
C LYS A 91 -0.30 6.76 5.64
N LEU A 92 -0.54 6.36 6.89
CA LEU A 92 -1.89 6.33 7.46
C LEU A 92 -2.34 7.76 7.79
N THR A 93 -3.45 8.19 7.20
CA THR A 93 -3.95 9.56 7.35
C THR A 93 -5.21 9.66 8.20
N LYS A 94 -6.05 8.61 8.21
CA LYS A 94 -7.34 8.55 8.91
C LYS A 94 -7.70 7.11 9.29
N ILE A 95 -8.37 6.92 10.42
CA ILE A 95 -8.91 5.63 10.88
C ILE A 95 -10.41 5.78 11.13
N ILE A 96 -11.21 5.21 10.25
CA ILE A 96 -12.67 5.20 10.36
C ILE A 96 -13.12 3.89 11.00
N ILE A 97 -13.81 3.99 12.14
CA ILE A 97 -14.27 2.81 12.90
C ILE A 97 -15.78 2.66 12.77
N PHE A 98 -16.23 1.49 12.32
CA PHE A 98 -17.65 1.14 12.31
C PHE A 98 -18.04 0.56 13.68
N LYS A 99 -18.72 1.36 14.50
CA LYS A 99 -19.07 1.00 15.89
C LYS A 99 -20.25 0.03 16.04
N ASN A 100 -20.93 -0.32 14.96
CA ASN A 100 -22.00 -1.32 14.99
C ASN A 100 -22.13 -2.02 13.64
N THR A 101 -22.76 -3.19 13.64
CA THR A 101 -22.99 -4.04 12.46
C THR A 101 -23.90 -3.39 11.42
N THR A 102 -24.65 -2.34 11.78
CA THR A 102 -25.55 -1.63 10.86
C THR A 102 -24.91 -0.41 10.18
N SER A 103 -23.77 0.08 10.70
CA SER A 103 -23.06 1.27 10.19
C SER A 103 -22.48 1.06 8.80
N PHE A 104 -22.26 -0.20 8.47
CA PHE A 104 -21.82 -0.66 7.18
C PHE A 104 -22.80 -1.77 6.81
N GLN A 105 -23.88 -1.44 6.09
CA GLN A 105 -24.73 -2.46 5.47
C GLN A 105 -23.95 -3.12 4.32
N LEU A 106 -22.88 -3.84 4.68
CA LEU A 106 -22.51 -5.03 3.94
C LEU A 106 -23.64 -6.02 4.20
N THR A 107 -24.61 -6.07 3.29
CA THR A 107 -25.69 -7.07 3.24
C THR A 107 -25.15 -8.49 2.98
N TYR A 108 -23.91 -8.76 3.37
CA TYR A 108 -23.10 -9.94 3.06
C TYR A 108 -22.85 -10.82 4.28
N MET A 109 -23.55 -10.57 5.39
CA MET A 109 -23.60 -11.53 6.48
C MET A 109 -24.39 -12.76 6.02
N SER A 110 -23.66 -13.73 5.47
CA SER A 110 -24.00 -15.14 5.60
C SER A 110 -24.41 -15.37 7.06
N THR A 111 -25.43 -16.20 7.27
CA THR A 111 -25.94 -16.56 8.61
C THR A 111 -24.90 -17.27 9.49
N ASP A 112 -23.69 -17.51 8.96
CA ASP A 112 -22.52 -18.00 9.65
C ASP A 112 -21.52 -16.84 9.85
N ILE A 113 -21.53 -16.24 11.05
CA ILE A 113 -20.71 -15.07 11.44
C ILE A 113 -19.20 -15.32 11.25
N SER A 114 -18.80 -16.58 11.07
CA SER A 114 -17.40 -16.98 10.93
C SER A 114 -16.79 -16.68 9.55
N ARG A 115 -17.58 -16.63 8.47
CA ARG A 115 -17.09 -16.53 7.08
C ARG A 115 -17.86 -15.52 6.25
N VAL A 116 -17.13 -14.74 5.46
CA VAL A 116 -17.69 -13.72 4.57
C VAL A 116 -17.18 -13.88 3.14
N ASP A 117 -18.05 -13.64 2.17
CA ASP A 117 -17.69 -13.72 0.74
C ASP A 117 -16.76 -12.54 0.38
N THR A 118 -15.56 -12.85 -0.09
CA THR A 118 -14.51 -11.85 -0.32
C THR A 118 -14.89 -10.82 -1.41
N ASP A 119 -15.50 -11.27 -2.52
CA ASP A 119 -15.83 -10.40 -3.66
C ASP A 119 -16.97 -9.43 -3.30
N ALA A 120 -17.94 -9.95 -2.57
CA ALA A 120 -19.01 -9.20 -1.95
C ALA A 120 -18.50 -8.05 -1.07
N VAL A 121 -17.59 -8.35 -0.13
CA VAL A 121 -17.07 -7.34 0.80
C VAL A 121 -16.31 -6.24 0.07
N LEU A 122 -15.45 -6.58 -0.89
CA LEU A 122 -14.70 -5.59 -1.68
C LEU A 122 -15.63 -4.73 -2.55
N THR A 123 -16.63 -5.36 -3.19
CA THR A 123 -17.63 -4.64 -4.01
C THR A 123 -18.49 -3.70 -3.16
N GLY A 124 -18.85 -4.13 -1.95
CA GLY A 124 -19.57 -3.32 -0.97
C GLY A 124 -18.78 -2.09 -0.55
N LEU A 125 -17.49 -2.26 -0.22
CA LEU A 125 -16.59 -1.15 0.10
C LEU A 125 -16.47 -0.15 -1.06
N LYS A 126 -16.22 -0.63 -2.28
CA LYS A 126 -16.16 0.22 -3.48
C LYS A 126 -17.45 1.03 -3.64
N THR A 127 -18.59 0.37 -3.50
CA THR A 127 -19.91 1.03 -3.65
C THR A 127 -20.11 2.09 -2.58
N PHE A 128 -19.78 1.78 -1.32
CA PHE A 128 -19.85 2.74 -0.22
C PHE A 128 -18.98 3.98 -0.47
N LEU A 129 -17.71 3.78 -0.85
CA LEU A 129 -16.77 4.86 -1.16
C LEU A 129 -17.24 5.74 -2.32
N ALA A 130 -18.00 5.18 -3.26
CA ALA A 130 -18.60 5.92 -4.37
C ALA A 130 -19.88 6.71 -3.99
N THR A 131 -20.44 6.52 -2.79
CA THR A 131 -21.58 7.33 -2.31
C THR A 131 -21.13 8.70 -1.81
N SER A 132 -22.06 9.66 -1.69
CA SER A 132 -21.75 10.96 -1.05
C SER A 132 -21.30 10.77 0.39
N SER A 133 -22.01 9.94 1.17
CA SER A 133 -21.66 9.68 2.58
C SER A 133 -20.28 9.04 2.73
N GLY A 134 -19.92 8.11 1.84
CA GLY A 134 -18.60 7.50 1.82
C GLY A 134 -17.52 8.52 1.51
N ARG A 135 -17.71 9.33 0.45
CA ARG A 135 -16.77 10.41 0.09
C ARG A 135 -16.59 11.43 1.21
N ASP A 136 -17.69 11.92 1.78
CA ASP A 136 -17.65 12.93 2.84
C ASP A 136 -16.93 12.41 4.09
N LEU A 137 -17.03 11.11 4.37
CA LEU A 137 -16.37 10.47 5.51
C LEU A 137 -14.88 10.26 5.27
N SER A 138 -14.50 9.77 4.09
CA SER A 138 -13.16 9.21 3.85
C SER A 138 -12.22 10.14 3.08
N PHE A 139 -12.72 10.88 2.11
CA PHE A 139 -11.91 11.73 1.23
C PHE A 139 -11.23 12.89 2.00
N PRO A 140 -10.05 13.38 1.56
CA PRO A 140 -9.17 12.81 0.53
C PRO A 140 -8.39 11.56 0.98
N TYR A 141 -8.11 10.66 0.05
CA TYR A 141 -7.23 9.49 0.19
C TYR A 141 -6.68 9.07 -1.18
N ASP A 142 -5.52 8.42 -1.21
CA ASP A 142 -4.97 7.79 -2.41
C ASP A 142 -5.43 6.34 -2.54
N HIS A 143 -5.54 5.65 -1.40
CA HIS A 143 -6.10 4.30 -1.28
C HIS A 143 -6.92 4.12 0.01
N ALA A 144 -7.94 3.27 -0.03
CA ALA A 144 -8.76 2.90 1.13
C ALA A 144 -8.56 1.42 1.49
N MET A 145 -8.38 1.11 2.78
CA MET A 145 -8.21 -0.28 3.24
C MET A 145 -9.23 -0.63 4.29
N LEU A 146 -10.04 -1.67 4.06
CA LEU A 146 -10.96 -2.19 5.08
C LEU A 146 -10.36 -3.43 5.75
N PHE A 147 -10.23 -3.37 7.07
CA PHE A 147 -9.84 -4.50 7.89
C PHE A 147 -11.10 -5.21 8.41
N VAL A 148 -11.15 -6.52 8.20
CA VAL A 148 -12.31 -7.38 8.43
C VAL A 148 -11.98 -8.45 9.47
N GLY A 149 -12.80 -8.53 10.52
CA GLY A 149 -12.62 -9.46 11.64
C GLY A 149 -13.29 -10.81 11.42
N ALA A 150 -13.27 -11.34 10.18
CA ALA A 150 -13.93 -12.58 9.78
C ALA A 150 -13.13 -13.30 8.68
N ASP A 151 -13.38 -14.61 8.50
CA ASP A 151 -12.66 -15.47 7.54
C ASP A 151 -13.10 -15.09 6.13
N LEU A 152 -12.19 -14.48 5.37
CA LEU A 152 -12.43 -14.08 3.99
C LEU A 152 -12.38 -15.33 3.10
N TRP A 153 -13.51 -15.64 2.47
CA TRP A 153 -13.69 -16.89 1.75
C TRP A 153 -14.19 -16.66 0.33
N LYS A 154 -13.55 -17.34 -0.64
CA LYS A 154 -13.95 -17.31 -2.05
C LYS A 154 -13.90 -18.71 -2.65
N SER A 155 -15.02 -19.21 -3.16
CA SER A 155 -15.07 -20.45 -3.97
C SER A 155 -14.32 -21.66 -3.37
N ASN A 156 -14.39 -21.84 -2.05
CA ASN A 156 -13.67 -22.88 -1.30
C ASN A 156 -12.16 -22.66 -1.05
N ILE A 157 -11.68 -21.44 -1.21
CA ILE A 157 -10.31 -21.04 -0.98
C ILE A 157 -10.28 -19.96 0.12
N ASN A 158 -9.46 -20.17 1.14
CA ASN A 158 -9.13 -19.14 2.12
C ASN A 158 -8.29 -18.07 1.44
N ILE A 159 -8.72 -16.82 1.55
CA ILE A 159 -7.99 -15.68 1.03
C ILE A 159 -7.80 -14.70 2.19
N LEU A 160 -6.62 -14.11 2.34
CA LEU A 160 -6.34 -13.22 3.48
C LEU A 160 -6.61 -11.75 3.15
N GLY A 161 -6.82 -11.41 1.89
CA GLY A 161 -7.14 -10.07 1.42
C GLY A 161 -7.50 -10.05 -0.06
N LEU A 162 -8.09 -8.94 -0.52
CA LEU A 162 -8.39 -8.76 -1.94
C LEU A 162 -8.33 -7.28 -2.30
N ALA A 163 -7.77 -6.98 -3.47
CA ALA A 163 -7.70 -5.64 -4.03
C ALA A 163 -8.07 -5.62 -5.50
N TRP A 164 -8.43 -4.43 -5.98
CA TRP A 164 -8.56 -4.20 -7.42
C TRP A 164 -7.18 -3.96 -8.04
N LEU A 165 -6.87 -4.70 -9.10
CA LEU A 165 -5.63 -4.55 -9.86
C LEU A 165 -5.62 -3.21 -10.62
N ASN A 166 -4.52 -2.45 -10.44
CA ASN A 166 -4.23 -1.25 -11.24
C ASN A 166 -5.28 -0.14 -11.07
N THR A 167 -5.45 0.30 -9.83
CA THR A 167 -6.54 1.20 -9.41
C THR A 167 -6.09 2.26 -8.42
N ILE A 168 -4.79 2.35 -8.11
CA ILE A 168 -4.27 3.42 -7.25
C ILE A 168 -4.71 4.79 -7.79
N CYS A 169 -5.10 5.73 -6.90
CA CYS A 169 -5.57 7.07 -7.26
C CYS A 169 -6.92 7.15 -8.01
N LEU A 170 -7.70 6.06 -8.09
CA LEU A 170 -9.08 6.12 -8.57
C LEU A 170 -10.05 6.58 -7.47
N THR A 171 -10.82 7.64 -7.73
CA THR A 171 -11.70 8.32 -6.76
C THR A 171 -13.14 7.78 -6.73
N ASP A 172 -13.41 6.72 -7.48
CA ASP A 172 -14.73 6.08 -7.64
C ASP A 172 -14.90 4.84 -6.75
N GLY A 173 -14.05 4.73 -5.72
CA GLY A 173 -14.01 3.61 -4.77
C GLY A 173 -13.17 2.42 -5.23
N TYR A 174 -12.66 2.37 -6.47
CA TYR A 174 -11.82 1.26 -6.92
C TYR A 174 -10.43 1.25 -6.31
N SER A 175 -9.91 2.40 -5.90
CA SER A 175 -8.68 2.44 -5.13
C SER A 175 -8.94 1.98 -3.69
N SER A 176 -9.26 0.69 -3.56
CA SER A 176 -9.56 0.06 -2.29
C SER A 176 -9.14 -1.41 -2.24
N SER A 177 -8.91 -1.87 -1.02
CA SER A 177 -8.61 -3.26 -0.70
C SER A 177 -9.25 -3.68 0.62
N ILE A 178 -9.38 -4.99 0.82
CA ILE A 178 -9.90 -5.59 2.04
C ILE A 178 -8.87 -6.57 2.60
N ILE A 179 -8.73 -6.59 3.93
CA ILE A 179 -7.71 -7.37 4.65
C ILE A 179 -8.38 -8.13 5.79
N GLU A 180 -8.18 -9.44 5.84
CA GLU A 180 -8.51 -10.24 7.01
C GLU A 180 -7.54 -9.91 8.15
N ASP A 181 -8.09 -9.54 9.29
CA ASP A 181 -7.31 -9.11 10.44
C ASP A 181 -7.91 -9.61 11.75
N TYR A 182 -7.15 -10.41 12.50
CA TYR A 182 -7.57 -10.94 13.80
C TYR A 182 -6.79 -10.33 14.98
N GLY A 183 -6.15 -9.17 14.78
CA GLY A 183 -5.51 -8.45 15.89
C GLY A 183 -4.14 -9.00 16.30
N TYR A 184 -3.41 -9.70 15.43
CA TYR A 184 -2.07 -10.28 15.70
C TYR A 184 -0.94 -9.63 14.90
N TYR A 185 -1.18 -8.42 14.40
CA TYR A 185 -0.26 -7.52 13.69
C TYR A 185 0.30 -8.00 12.35
N SER A 186 0.40 -9.29 12.04
CA SER A 186 1.02 -9.71 10.77
C SER A 186 0.18 -9.43 9.52
N SER A 187 -1.05 -8.92 9.67
CA SER A 187 -1.93 -8.49 8.57
C SER A 187 -1.30 -7.37 7.73
N TYR A 188 -0.26 -6.67 8.23
CA TYR A 188 0.48 -5.69 7.42
C TYR A 188 1.11 -6.29 6.15
N LEU A 189 1.52 -7.56 6.18
CA LEU A 189 2.05 -8.23 4.97
C LEU A 189 0.95 -8.44 3.95
N THR A 190 -0.25 -8.82 4.40
CA THR A 190 -1.42 -8.89 3.52
C THR A 190 -1.74 -7.51 2.96
N ALA A 191 -1.87 -6.50 3.82
CA ALA A 191 -2.18 -5.14 3.40
C ALA A 191 -1.16 -4.60 2.37
N ALA A 192 0.13 -4.88 2.58
CA ALA A 192 1.18 -4.48 1.66
C ALA A 192 1.08 -5.20 0.29
N HIS A 193 0.75 -6.50 0.31
CA HIS A 193 0.48 -7.30 -0.89
C HIS A 193 -0.73 -6.76 -1.67
N GLU A 194 -1.84 -6.53 -0.99
CA GLU A 194 -3.07 -6.01 -1.60
C GLU A 194 -2.87 -4.62 -2.21
N LEU A 195 -2.12 -3.74 -1.55
CA LEU A 195 -1.73 -2.46 -2.14
C LEU A 195 -0.87 -2.64 -3.40
N GLY A 196 -0.06 -3.69 -3.45
CA GLY A 196 0.77 -4.04 -4.61
C GLY A 196 -0.09 -4.31 -5.84
N HIS A 197 -1.22 -4.99 -5.70
CA HIS A 197 -2.19 -5.14 -6.78
C HIS A 197 -2.74 -3.79 -7.24
N SER A 198 -3.12 -2.89 -6.33
CA SER A 198 -3.59 -1.55 -6.72
C SER A 198 -2.51 -0.72 -7.43
N LEU A 199 -1.23 -0.96 -7.14
CA LEU A 199 -0.05 -0.45 -7.86
C LEU A 199 0.31 -1.28 -9.11
N SER A 200 -0.64 -2.05 -9.63
CA SER A 200 -0.59 -2.78 -10.89
C SER A 200 0.26 -4.06 -10.90
N ALA A 201 0.72 -4.54 -9.75
CA ALA A 201 1.49 -5.78 -9.71
C ALA A 201 0.58 -7.02 -9.77
N ASN A 202 0.84 -7.89 -10.75
CA ASN A 202 0.33 -9.26 -10.73
C ASN A 202 1.13 -10.12 -9.75
N HIS A 203 0.62 -11.32 -9.46
CA HIS A 203 1.38 -12.28 -8.67
C HIS A 203 2.69 -12.67 -9.36
N ASP A 204 3.74 -12.93 -8.58
CA ASP A 204 4.94 -13.57 -9.12
C ASP A 204 4.60 -14.96 -9.68
N GLY A 205 5.03 -15.24 -10.91
CA GLY A 205 4.70 -16.46 -11.64
C GLY A 205 3.40 -16.43 -12.43
N ASP A 206 2.64 -15.32 -12.37
CA ASP A 206 1.43 -15.13 -13.16
C ASP A 206 1.70 -14.24 -14.38
N GLY A 207 1.92 -14.89 -15.53
CA GLY A 207 2.17 -14.20 -16.80
C GLY A 207 3.46 -13.36 -16.87
N ASN A 208 4.38 -13.51 -15.90
CA ASN A 208 5.63 -12.75 -15.83
C ASN A 208 6.86 -13.64 -15.56
N ALA A 209 8.05 -13.07 -15.66
CA ALA A 209 9.32 -13.80 -15.61
C ALA A 209 9.76 -14.22 -14.19
N CYS A 210 9.12 -13.71 -13.14
CA CYS A 210 9.49 -13.98 -11.76
C CYS A 210 8.85 -15.28 -11.29
N SER A 211 9.56 -16.04 -10.46
CA SER A 211 9.07 -17.34 -9.98
C SER A 211 8.21 -17.17 -8.74
N TYR A 212 7.03 -17.80 -8.73
CA TYR A 212 6.22 -17.96 -7.52
C TYR A 212 7.02 -18.60 -6.37
N SER A 213 7.92 -19.54 -6.68
CA SER A 213 8.72 -20.30 -5.70
C SER A 213 9.82 -19.48 -5.04
N ASP A 214 10.08 -18.25 -5.50
CA ASP A 214 11.00 -17.35 -4.83
C ASP A 214 10.36 -16.68 -3.60
N HIS A 215 9.03 -16.77 -3.47
CA HIS A 215 8.28 -16.33 -2.28
C HIS A 215 8.55 -14.86 -1.90
N PHE A 216 8.68 -13.99 -2.91
CA PHE A 216 8.59 -12.56 -2.71
C PHE A 216 7.19 -12.16 -2.23
N LEU A 217 7.03 -10.93 -1.73
CA LEU A 217 5.76 -10.47 -1.17
C LEU A 217 4.55 -10.73 -2.10
N MET A 218 4.73 -10.56 -3.41
CA MET A 218 3.67 -10.74 -4.42
C MET A 218 3.50 -12.20 -4.90
N ALA A 219 4.10 -13.20 -4.24
CA ALA A 219 3.75 -14.58 -4.50
C ALA A 219 2.28 -14.85 -4.11
N SER A 220 1.54 -15.62 -4.92
CA SER A 220 0.10 -15.88 -4.75
C SER A 220 -0.30 -16.66 -3.50
N SER A 221 0.68 -17.15 -2.75
CA SER A 221 0.50 -17.87 -1.50
C SER A 221 1.76 -17.70 -0.66
N ARG A 222 1.54 -17.55 0.64
CA ARG A 222 2.61 -17.41 1.62
C ARG A 222 3.16 -18.79 1.94
N SER A 223 4.41 -19.00 1.56
CA SER A 223 5.16 -20.15 2.01
C SER A 223 6.36 -19.67 2.81
N PHE A 224 6.76 -20.50 3.77
CA PHE A 224 8.01 -20.30 4.47
C PHE A 224 9.17 -20.59 3.53
N THR A 225 10.18 -19.76 3.66
CA THR A 225 11.34 -19.69 2.79
C THR A 225 12.51 -20.47 3.38
N ASN A 226 13.54 -20.71 2.56
CA ASN A 226 14.80 -21.26 3.03
C ASN A 226 15.78 -20.12 3.37
N GLU A 227 16.97 -20.44 3.88
CA GLU A 227 17.98 -19.44 4.22
C GLU A 227 18.33 -18.46 3.09
N THR A 228 18.22 -18.88 1.82
CA THR A 228 18.51 -18.03 0.66
C THR A 228 17.39 -17.04 0.39
N THR A 229 16.13 -17.46 0.56
CA THR A 229 14.93 -16.66 0.27
C THR A 229 14.27 -16.08 1.52
N LYS A 230 14.90 -16.22 2.70
CA LYS A 230 14.32 -15.84 4.00
C LYS A 230 13.80 -14.41 4.10
N ARG A 231 14.39 -13.47 3.35
CA ARG A 231 13.97 -12.07 3.33
C ARG A 231 12.90 -11.75 2.29
N ASN A 232 12.70 -12.63 1.31
CA ASN A 232 11.82 -12.38 0.18
C ASN A 232 10.37 -12.04 0.59
N PRO A 233 9.79 -12.60 1.67
CA PRO A 233 8.45 -12.21 2.12
C PRO A 233 8.30 -10.73 2.50
N TRP A 234 9.40 -10.00 2.71
CA TRP A 234 9.41 -8.55 2.99
C TRP A 234 9.95 -7.72 1.82
N MET A 235 10.18 -8.33 0.67
CA MET A 235 10.78 -7.71 -0.51
C MET A 235 9.90 -7.90 -1.75
N PHE A 236 10.12 -7.03 -2.74
CA PHE A 236 9.49 -7.14 -4.05
C PHE A 236 10.43 -7.80 -5.06
N SER A 237 9.87 -8.65 -5.90
CA SER A 237 10.56 -9.20 -7.08
C SER A 237 10.87 -8.10 -8.09
N ASP A 238 11.74 -8.38 -9.06
CA ASP A 238 12.05 -7.43 -10.13
C ASP A 238 10.86 -7.19 -11.07
N CYS A 239 9.94 -8.15 -11.19
CA CYS A 239 8.68 -7.98 -11.91
C CYS A 239 7.78 -6.99 -11.19
N THR A 240 7.60 -7.15 -9.88
CA THR A 240 6.82 -6.21 -9.05
C THR A 240 7.40 -4.80 -9.11
N LYS A 241 8.73 -4.66 -8.99
CA LYS A 241 9.39 -3.36 -9.12
C LYS A 241 9.14 -2.71 -10.49
N SER A 242 9.11 -3.52 -11.55
CA SER A 242 8.82 -3.04 -12.91
C SER A 242 7.37 -2.58 -13.05
N TYR A 243 6.41 -3.31 -12.48
CA TYR A 243 5.00 -2.90 -12.43
C TYR A 243 4.83 -1.57 -11.70
N PHE A 244 5.36 -1.46 -10.48
CA PHE A 244 5.27 -0.22 -9.69
C PHE A 244 5.90 0.96 -10.43
N THR A 245 7.11 0.78 -10.97
CA THR A 245 7.79 1.85 -11.73
C THR A 245 6.96 2.31 -12.93
N SER A 246 6.35 1.37 -13.65
CA SER A 246 5.52 1.68 -14.82
C SER A 246 4.23 2.39 -14.41
N CYS A 247 3.54 1.89 -13.39
CA CYS A 247 2.34 2.49 -12.82
C CYS A 247 2.59 3.95 -12.39
N ILE A 248 3.62 4.18 -11.57
CA ILE A 248 3.96 5.52 -11.07
C ILE A 248 4.35 6.46 -12.20
N ASN A 249 5.18 6.03 -13.15
CA ASN A 249 5.56 6.90 -14.28
C ASN A 249 4.33 7.33 -15.09
N LYS A 250 3.40 6.40 -15.38
CA LYS A 250 2.16 6.75 -16.08
C LYS A 250 1.29 7.70 -15.25
N LEU A 251 1.18 7.47 -13.93
CA LEU A 251 0.44 8.37 -13.02
C LEU A 251 0.96 9.81 -13.06
N LEU A 252 2.28 9.98 -13.17
CA LEU A 252 2.90 11.29 -13.23
C LEU A 252 2.66 12.02 -14.57
N ASP A 253 2.17 11.34 -15.60
CA ASP A 253 1.80 11.98 -16.86
C ASP A 253 0.42 12.68 -16.79
N THR A 254 -0.37 12.49 -15.72
CA THR A 254 -1.65 13.19 -15.52
C THR A 254 -1.62 14.15 -14.34
N THR A 255 -2.47 15.18 -14.38
CA THR A 255 -2.61 16.15 -13.29
C THR A 255 -3.19 15.50 -12.04
N SER A 256 -4.15 14.60 -12.21
CA SER A 256 -4.78 13.86 -11.11
C SER A 256 -3.80 12.90 -10.42
N GLY A 257 -3.01 12.14 -11.18
CA GLY A 257 -2.00 11.23 -10.62
C GLY A 257 -0.85 11.97 -9.93
N GLN A 258 -0.40 13.10 -10.47
CA GLN A 258 0.54 13.98 -9.78
C GLN A 258 -0.04 14.46 -8.44
N THR A 259 -1.29 14.93 -8.41
CA THR A 259 -1.93 15.44 -7.19
C THR A 259 -2.05 14.36 -6.12
N CYS A 260 -2.49 13.15 -6.52
CA CYS A 260 -2.59 11.98 -5.64
C CYS A 260 -1.24 11.66 -4.96
N LEU A 261 -0.17 11.47 -5.73
CA LEU A 261 1.10 10.94 -5.19
C LEU A 261 2.06 12.00 -4.62
N SER A 262 1.90 13.27 -5.00
CA SER A 262 2.86 14.34 -4.65
C SER A 262 2.44 15.20 -3.46
N ASN A 263 1.15 15.33 -3.17
CA ASN A 263 0.65 16.18 -2.10
C ASN A 263 0.27 15.33 -0.90
N THR A 264 1.20 15.21 0.07
CA THR A 264 0.88 14.48 1.30
C THR A 264 -0.27 15.17 2.04
N LEU A 265 -1.33 14.43 2.31
CA LEU A 265 -2.46 14.89 3.09
C LEU A 265 -2.04 15.13 4.55
N SER A 266 -2.58 16.18 5.18
CA SER A 266 -2.43 16.34 6.63
C SER A 266 -3.06 15.15 7.35
N VAL A 267 -2.36 14.59 8.33
CA VAL A 267 -2.95 13.53 9.16
C VAL A 267 -4.01 14.14 10.05
N VAL A 268 -5.22 13.58 9.97
CA VAL A 268 -6.43 14.17 10.55
C VAL A 268 -6.70 13.68 11.98
N GLU A 269 -5.94 12.70 12.47
CA GLU A 269 -6.21 12.02 13.74
C GLU A 269 -5.01 11.89 14.69
N ASP A 270 -5.30 11.63 15.97
CA ASP A 270 -4.36 11.28 17.04
C ASP A 270 -3.73 9.89 16.82
N ILE A 271 -3.10 9.69 15.67
CA ILE A 271 -2.36 8.46 15.35
C ILE A 271 -0.99 8.54 16.05
N PRO A 272 -0.69 7.66 17.02
CA PRO A 272 0.56 7.72 17.75
C PRO A 272 1.75 7.42 16.84
N ASP A 273 2.87 8.09 17.09
CA ASP A 273 4.14 7.73 16.46
C ASP A 273 4.71 6.48 17.16
N VAL A 274 4.77 5.37 16.41
CA VAL A 274 5.31 4.09 16.86
C VAL A 274 6.62 3.72 16.17
N SER A 275 7.19 4.61 15.36
CA SER A 275 8.35 4.32 14.51
C SER A 275 9.61 3.93 15.28
N SER A 276 9.76 4.40 16.52
CA SER A 276 10.91 4.06 17.37
C SER A 276 10.76 2.73 18.12
N ARG A 277 9.66 2.01 17.95
CA ARG A 277 9.31 0.82 18.74
C ARG A 277 9.33 -0.43 17.87
N LEU A 278 10.09 -1.43 18.30
CA LEU A 278 10.02 -2.76 17.71
C LEU A 278 9.05 -3.63 18.51
N LEU A 279 7.88 -3.88 17.94
CA LEU A 279 6.78 -4.51 18.66
C LEU A 279 7.11 -5.93 19.17
N GLY A 280 7.99 -6.68 18.51
CA GLY A 280 8.45 -7.98 18.99
C GLY A 280 9.33 -7.92 20.26
N GLN A 281 9.81 -6.74 20.65
CA GLN A 281 10.46 -6.53 21.96
C GLN A 281 9.42 -6.31 23.08
N GLU A 282 8.23 -5.84 22.74
CA GLU A 282 7.12 -5.61 23.67
C GLU A 282 6.19 -6.82 23.77
N ILE A 283 6.10 -7.60 22.69
CA ILE A 283 5.27 -8.79 22.57
C ILE A 283 6.17 -10.01 22.38
N SER A 284 6.32 -10.80 23.44
CA SER A 284 7.12 -12.04 23.40
C SER A 284 6.58 -13.04 22.37
N ALA A 285 7.43 -13.99 21.94
CA ALA A 285 7.03 -15.06 21.02
C ALA A 285 5.80 -15.84 21.53
N ASP A 286 5.77 -16.19 22.83
CA ASP A 286 4.61 -16.83 23.45
C ASP A 286 3.34 -15.96 23.34
N LYS A 287 3.48 -14.64 23.53
CA LYS A 287 2.34 -13.73 23.44
C LYS A 287 1.85 -13.57 22.00
N GLN A 288 2.75 -13.54 21.01
CA GLN A 288 2.37 -13.55 19.59
C GLN A 288 1.56 -14.81 19.25
N CYS A 289 1.99 -15.98 19.75
CA CYS A 289 1.24 -17.22 19.61
C CYS A 289 -0.15 -17.15 20.27
N GLN A 290 -0.24 -16.58 21.47
CA GLN A 290 -1.52 -16.37 22.15
C GLN A 290 -2.46 -15.44 21.42
N MET A 291 -1.93 -14.43 20.73
CA MET A 291 -2.74 -13.53 19.92
C MET A 291 -3.32 -14.24 18.70
N ARG A 292 -2.60 -15.21 18.13
CA ARG A 292 -3.09 -15.97 16.96
C ARG A 292 -4.03 -17.12 17.31
N TYR A 293 -3.70 -17.90 18.34
CA TYR A 293 -4.36 -19.17 18.68
C TYR A 293 -5.01 -19.20 20.07
N GLY A 294 -5.04 -18.05 20.77
CA GLY A 294 -5.66 -17.91 22.08
C GLY A 294 -4.74 -18.24 23.26
N THR A 295 -5.25 -18.03 24.48
CA THR A 295 -4.45 -18.03 25.73
C THR A 295 -3.68 -19.32 26.02
N GLY A 296 -4.10 -20.47 25.49
CA GLY A 296 -3.40 -21.75 25.64
C GLY A 296 -2.21 -21.94 24.69
N SER A 297 -2.01 -21.04 23.73
CA SER A 297 -0.92 -21.11 22.75
C SER A 297 0.40 -20.59 23.30
N LYS A 298 1.49 -21.08 22.72
CA LYS A 298 2.88 -20.72 23.06
C LYS A 298 3.83 -21.09 21.94
N ASP A 299 5.05 -20.58 22.00
CA ASP A 299 6.14 -20.94 21.09
C ASP A 299 6.50 -22.43 21.24
N CYS A 300 6.47 -23.14 20.12
CA CYS A 300 6.96 -24.50 19.95
C CYS A 300 8.48 -24.52 19.80
N LYS A 301 9.20 -24.15 20.86
CA LYS A 301 10.67 -24.08 20.97
C LYS A 301 11.46 -25.26 20.39
N ILE A 302 10.81 -26.40 20.17
CA ILE A 302 11.41 -27.64 19.63
C ILE A 302 11.58 -27.57 18.10
N ARG A 303 10.83 -26.72 17.41
CA ARG A 303 10.78 -26.70 15.93
C ARG A 303 11.65 -25.63 15.27
N ASN A 304 12.18 -24.69 16.04
CA ASN A 304 13.04 -23.62 15.53
C ASN A 304 14.33 -23.56 16.32
N THR A 305 15.45 -23.41 15.63
CA THR A 305 16.62 -22.74 16.19
C THR A 305 16.29 -21.27 16.43
N TRP A 306 17.10 -20.62 17.28
CA TRP A 306 16.91 -19.22 17.60
C TRP A 306 16.94 -18.29 16.37
N ALA A 307 17.67 -18.64 15.29
CA ALA A 307 17.70 -17.85 14.07
C ALA A 307 16.47 -18.09 13.15
N GLU A 308 15.95 -19.31 13.12
CA GLU A 308 14.79 -19.68 12.30
C GLU A 308 13.49 -19.02 12.78
N ILE A 309 13.41 -18.63 14.06
CA ILE A 309 12.24 -17.91 14.61
C ILE A 309 11.88 -16.65 13.81
N CYS A 310 12.88 -16.00 13.20
CA CYS A 310 12.67 -14.77 12.41
C CYS A 310 12.04 -15.04 11.06
N GLN A 311 12.16 -16.26 10.56
CA GLN A 311 11.55 -16.73 9.30
C GLN A 311 10.17 -17.32 9.59
N ILE A 312 10.06 -18.06 10.69
CA ILE A 312 8.85 -18.73 11.12
C ILE A 312 8.84 -18.89 12.63
N LEU A 313 7.85 -18.33 13.30
CA LEU A 313 7.52 -18.64 14.69
C LEU A 313 6.52 -19.79 14.70
N TYR A 314 6.89 -20.96 15.23
CA TYR A 314 5.94 -22.06 15.38
C TYR A 314 5.12 -21.89 16.65
N CYS A 315 3.81 -21.77 16.51
CA CYS A 315 2.88 -21.64 17.62
C CYS A 315 2.07 -22.91 17.81
N LEU A 316 1.95 -23.34 19.07
CA LEU A 316 1.09 -24.45 19.47
C LEU A 316 -0.37 -24.05 19.36
N ASP A 317 -1.17 -24.79 18.62
CA ASP A 317 -2.62 -24.58 18.55
C ASP A 317 -3.34 -25.60 19.46
N PRO A 318 -3.93 -25.15 20.58
CA PRO A 318 -4.65 -26.03 21.50
C PRO A 318 -5.85 -26.75 20.86
N SER A 319 -6.41 -26.21 19.78
CA SER A 319 -7.61 -26.76 19.12
C SER A 319 -7.30 -27.99 18.23
N THR A 320 -6.04 -28.24 17.91
CA THR A 320 -5.61 -29.25 16.93
C THR A 320 -4.80 -30.39 17.55
N SER A 321 -5.09 -30.73 18.81
CA SER A 321 -4.29 -31.67 19.61
C SER A 321 -2.83 -31.20 19.78
N ASN A 322 -2.64 -29.91 20.04
CA ASN A 322 -1.34 -29.28 20.31
C ASN A 322 -0.34 -29.38 19.15
N LYS A 323 -0.81 -29.35 17.90
CA LYS A 323 0.07 -29.24 16.73
C LYS A 323 0.65 -27.83 16.64
N CYS A 324 1.82 -27.72 16.02
CA CYS A 324 2.50 -26.43 15.82
C CYS A 324 2.32 -25.95 14.39
N TYR A 325 1.92 -24.69 14.24
CA TYR A 325 1.72 -24.01 12.97
C TYR A 325 2.60 -22.77 12.89
N GLY A 326 3.07 -22.45 11.69
CA GLY A 326 3.93 -21.29 11.48
C GLY A 326 3.14 -19.99 11.43
N VAL A 327 3.67 -18.98 12.10
CA VAL A 327 3.28 -17.57 11.95
C VAL A 327 4.54 -16.74 11.71
N MET A 328 4.39 -15.52 11.20
CA MET A 328 5.52 -14.59 11.07
C MET A 328 5.83 -13.97 12.43
N ALA A 329 7.09 -14.03 12.86
CA ALA A 329 7.53 -13.30 14.05
C ALA A 329 7.48 -11.80 13.80
N LEU A 330 7.07 -11.03 14.81
CA LEU A 330 7.12 -9.58 14.76
C LEU A 330 8.57 -9.07 14.74
N SER A 331 8.83 -7.98 14.02
CA SER A 331 10.12 -7.29 14.10
C SER A 331 10.42 -6.90 15.54
N GLY A 332 11.61 -7.26 16.04
CA GLY A 332 12.00 -7.13 17.45
C GLY A 332 11.94 -8.42 18.26
N THR A 333 11.33 -9.50 17.73
CA THR A 333 11.22 -10.77 18.46
C THR A 333 12.60 -11.30 18.80
N SER A 334 12.84 -11.65 20.07
CA SER A 334 14.13 -12.19 20.51
C SER A 334 14.49 -13.47 19.76
N CYS A 335 15.65 -13.47 19.12
CA CYS A 335 16.18 -14.58 18.33
C CYS A 335 17.58 -15.02 18.79
N GLY A 336 17.97 -14.62 20.00
CA GLY A 336 19.25 -14.98 20.61
C GLY A 336 19.66 -13.99 21.68
N SER A 337 20.81 -14.24 22.32
CA SER A 337 21.36 -13.31 23.31
C SER A 337 21.76 -12.00 22.64
N ASN A 338 21.07 -10.90 23.01
CA ASN A 338 21.20 -9.59 22.35
C ASN A 338 20.95 -9.63 20.83
N LEU A 339 20.07 -10.51 20.35
CA LEU A 339 19.67 -10.55 18.93
C LEU A 339 18.14 -10.46 18.80
N VAL A 340 17.67 -9.77 17.76
CA VAL A 340 16.25 -9.58 17.45
C VAL A 340 15.94 -9.84 15.98
N CYS A 341 14.70 -10.23 15.70
CA CYS A 341 14.22 -10.44 14.33
C CYS A 341 13.99 -9.13 13.59
N TYR A 342 14.45 -9.07 12.35
CA TYR A 342 14.18 -7.95 11.45
C TYR A 342 14.08 -8.49 10.01
N GLN A 343 12.88 -8.41 9.41
CA GLN A 343 12.62 -8.83 8.03
C GLN A 343 13.20 -10.21 7.66
N GLY A 344 13.01 -11.21 8.52
CA GLY A 344 13.50 -12.58 8.30
C GLY A 344 14.88 -12.89 8.88
N ASP A 345 15.68 -11.88 9.22
CA ASP A 345 17.02 -12.05 9.76
C ASP A 345 17.07 -11.90 11.29
N CYS A 346 17.95 -12.68 11.91
CA CYS A 346 18.31 -12.52 13.31
C CYS A 346 19.53 -11.59 13.42
N VAL A 347 19.31 -10.34 13.82
CA VAL A 347 20.30 -9.27 13.81
C VAL A 347 20.63 -8.80 15.22
N ASN A 348 21.77 -8.13 15.40
CA ASN A 348 22.18 -7.62 16.71
C ASN A 348 21.18 -6.60 17.24
N ASN A 349 20.77 -6.76 18.50
CA ASN A 349 19.92 -5.84 19.26
C ASN A 349 20.65 -4.54 19.65
N THR A 350 21.56 -4.09 18.80
CA THR A 350 21.94 -2.67 18.68
C THR A 350 20.86 -1.89 17.94
N VAL A 351 19.72 -2.52 17.62
CA VAL A 351 18.49 -1.93 17.07
C VAL A 351 17.76 -1.02 18.07
N THR A 352 18.50 -0.27 18.88
CA THR A 352 18.13 1.14 19.00
C THR A 352 18.39 1.80 17.63
N ASP A 353 19.50 1.51 16.95
CA ASP A 353 20.00 2.25 15.77
C ASP A 353 19.24 2.08 14.44
N ILE A 354 18.22 1.22 14.33
CA ILE A 354 17.38 1.20 13.11
C ILE A 354 16.44 2.42 13.08
N TRP A 355 16.16 3.02 14.24
CA TRP A 355 15.34 4.25 14.36
C TRP A 355 15.87 5.27 15.39
N THR A 356 16.86 4.95 16.23
CA THR A 356 17.45 5.91 17.19
C THR A 356 18.45 6.81 16.50
N ASN A 357 17.90 7.82 15.85
CA ASN A 357 18.34 9.20 15.98
C ASN A 357 17.35 10.15 15.32
N CYS A 358 16.18 9.66 14.88
CA CYS A 358 15.16 10.49 14.23
C CYS A 358 14.84 11.70 15.12
N THR A 359 15.40 12.84 14.71
CA THR A 359 15.22 14.16 15.30
C THR A 359 14.68 15.06 14.20
N ALA A 360 14.00 16.16 14.54
CA ALA A 360 13.51 17.11 13.55
C ALA A 360 14.64 17.60 12.60
N SER A 361 15.89 17.61 13.05
CA SER A 361 17.08 17.92 12.23
C SER A 361 17.40 16.89 11.15
N MET A 362 17.01 15.63 11.30
CA MET A 362 17.23 14.58 10.29
C MET A 362 16.28 14.68 9.09
N CYS A 363 15.26 15.54 9.17
CA CYS A 363 14.29 15.78 8.11
C CYS A 363 14.83 16.64 6.97
N LEU A 364 16.05 17.17 7.12
CA LEU A 364 16.73 18.02 6.14
C LEU A 364 17.49 17.23 5.07
N ASP A 365 17.77 15.93 5.28
CA ASP A 365 18.45 15.05 4.33
C ASP A 365 17.50 13.98 3.78
N THR A 366 17.57 13.69 2.48
CA THR A 366 16.65 12.81 1.75
C THR A 366 16.85 11.32 2.07
N LEU A 367 18.05 10.92 2.51
CA LEU A 367 18.34 9.55 2.94
C LEU A 367 17.92 9.33 4.40
N SER A 368 18.09 10.35 5.24
CA SER A 368 17.73 10.33 6.65
C SER A 368 16.23 10.50 6.88
N SER A 369 15.54 11.36 6.11
CA SER A 369 14.07 11.51 6.13
C SER A 369 13.34 10.27 5.58
N ALA A 370 13.96 9.58 4.61
CA ALA A 370 13.48 8.28 4.14
C ALA A 370 13.46 7.22 5.27
N ARG A 371 14.38 7.34 6.24
CA ARG A 371 14.44 6.47 7.41
C ARG A 371 13.62 6.95 8.61
N CYS A 372 12.93 8.10 8.54
CA CYS A 372 12.23 8.70 9.69
C CYS A 372 10.92 9.40 9.26
N PRO A 373 10.01 8.72 8.54
CA PRO A 373 8.84 9.35 7.91
C PRO A 373 7.91 10.03 8.91
N GLN A 374 7.67 9.38 10.04
CA GLN A 374 6.70 9.83 11.04
C GLN A 374 7.28 10.93 11.93
N THR A 375 8.58 10.93 12.23
CA THR A 375 9.24 12.05 12.90
C THR A 375 9.28 13.30 12.02
N CYS A 376 9.45 13.13 10.71
CA CYS A 376 9.47 14.23 9.74
C CYS A 376 8.08 14.71 9.31
N LYS A 377 7.02 14.05 9.80
CA LYS A 377 5.61 14.38 9.58
C LYS A 377 5.24 15.78 10.08
N TYR A 378 5.95 16.31 11.08
CA TYR A 378 5.63 17.58 11.75
C TYR A 378 6.66 18.70 11.51
N SER A 379 7.75 18.44 10.77
CA SER A 379 8.76 19.49 10.51
C SER A 379 8.30 20.41 9.38
N THR A 380 7.36 21.31 9.68
CA THR A 380 7.06 22.45 8.82
C THR A 380 8.15 23.49 9.00
N PHE A 381 9.20 23.43 8.17
CA PHE A 381 10.12 24.57 8.08
C PHE A 381 9.52 25.59 7.12
N SER A 382 8.92 26.62 7.71
CA SER A 382 8.82 27.93 7.09
C SER A 382 10.22 28.32 6.63
N THR A 383 10.43 28.40 5.32
CA THR A 383 11.54 29.16 4.76
C THR A 383 11.28 30.61 5.16
N ALA A 384 11.85 31.01 6.30
CA ALA A 384 12.04 32.41 6.61
C ALA A 384 13.04 32.97 5.59
N SER A 385 12.54 33.33 4.40
CA SER A 385 13.18 34.30 3.56
C SER A 385 13.22 35.60 4.35
N THR A 386 14.39 35.93 4.87
CA THR A 386 14.69 37.22 5.45
C THR A 386 14.56 38.29 4.37
N SER A 387 13.34 38.78 4.12
CA SER A 387 13.11 40.07 3.48
C SER A 387 12.74 41.07 4.56
N THR A 388 13.70 41.91 4.89
CA THR A 388 13.53 43.14 5.64
C THR A 388 12.63 44.11 4.87
N SER A 389 11.39 44.30 5.34
CA SER A 389 10.64 45.54 5.08
C SER A 389 9.47 45.72 6.06
N SER A 390 9.62 46.77 6.89
CA SER A 390 8.62 47.69 7.44
C SER A 390 7.17 47.22 7.67
N THR A 391 6.82 47.22 8.96
CA THR A 391 5.50 47.40 9.58
C THR A 391 4.45 48.17 8.76
N SER A 392 3.24 47.60 8.71
CA SER A 392 1.97 48.34 8.89
C SER A 392 0.87 47.36 9.32
N GLU A 393 0.29 47.61 10.50
CA GLU A 393 -0.85 46.90 11.07
C GLU A 393 -2.13 47.17 10.27
N THR A 394 -2.97 46.16 10.08
CA THR A 394 -4.43 46.36 10.10
C THR A 394 -5.15 45.11 10.58
N THR A 395 -5.96 45.30 11.60
CA THR A 395 -6.77 44.34 12.34
C THR A 395 -8.03 43.94 11.57
N SER A 396 -8.42 42.66 11.56
CA SER A 396 -9.84 42.29 11.55
C SER A 396 -10.09 40.88 12.07
N THR A 397 -10.78 40.83 13.21
CA THR A 397 -11.41 39.69 13.88
C THR A 397 -12.32 38.86 12.97
N LYS A 398 -12.30 37.52 13.12
CA LYS A 398 -13.43 36.66 12.71
C LYS A 398 -13.80 35.64 13.80
N THR A 399 -15.08 35.77 14.14
CA THR A 399 -15.94 35.02 15.06
C THR A 399 -16.08 33.55 14.71
N SER A 400 -16.10 32.73 15.77
CA SER A 400 -16.51 31.33 15.78
C SER A 400 -18.02 31.18 15.56
N ALA A 401 -18.44 30.24 14.72
CA ALA A 401 -19.81 29.75 14.70
C ALA A 401 -19.80 28.23 14.52
N SER A 402 -20.15 27.53 15.60
CA SER A 402 -20.48 26.11 15.64
C SER A 402 -21.86 25.92 15.00
N THR A 403 -22.02 24.95 14.10
CA THR A 403 -23.37 24.53 13.67
C THR A 403 -23.43 23.01 13.56
N THR A 404 -24.27 22.45 14.43
CA THR A 404 -24.71 21.06 14.47
C THR A 404 -25.83 20.88 13.45
N TYR A 405 -25.81 19.81 12.64
CA TYR A 405 -27.01 19.34 11.95
C TYR A 405 -27.06 17.81 11.95
N ALA A 406 -28.06 17.29 12.64
CA ALA A 406 -28.57 15.93 12.48
C ALA A 406 -29.71 15.97 11.44
N SER A 407 -29.80 14.99 10.55
CA SER A 407 -31.00 14.75 9.74
C SER A 407 -31.08 13.29 9.29
N THR A 408 -32.18 12.65 9.67
CA THR A 408 -32.66 11.33 9.26
C THR A 408 -33.58 11.46 8.04
N VAL A 409 -33.46 10.58 7.04
CA VAL A 409 -34.47 10.41 5.97
C VAL A 409 -34.55 8.93 5.52
N GLU A 410 -35.77 8.39 5.49
CA GLU A 410 -36.17 7.12 4.85
C GLU A 410 -36.78 7.38 3.45
N MET A 411 -36.64 6.42 2.51
CA MET A 411 -37.63 6.03 1.47
C MET A 411 -37.00 4.97 0.51
N SER A 412 -37.56 3.76 0.39
CA SER A 412 -38.61 3.28 -0.53
C SER A 412 -38.12 2.90 -1.95
N SER A 413 -38.36 1.63 -2.31
CA SER A 413 -37.89 0.91 -3.49
C SER A 413 -38.87 0.92 -4.65
N LYS A 414 -38.35 0.80 -5.88
CA LYS A 414 -39.02 0.11 -7.00
C LYS A 414 -38.01 -0.30 -8.09
N ALA A 415 -38.11 -1.56 -8.48
CA ALA A 415 -37.31 -2.22 -9.51
C ALA A 415 -37.97 -2.16 -10.89
N SER A 416 -37.17 -2.27 -11.95
CA SER A 416 -37.62 -2.65 -13.30
C SER A 416 -36.53 -3.42 -14.05
N THR A 417 -36.91 -4.58 -14.56
CA THR A 417 -36.18 -5.58 -15.35
C THR A 417 -36.20 -5.24 -16.84
N LEU A 418 -35.20 -5.66 -17.65
CA LEU A 418 -35.38 -5.94 -19.09
C LEU A 418 -34.28 -6.89 -19.65
N THR A 419 -34.67 -7.66 -20.67
CA THR A 419 -34.10 -8.89 -21.26
C THR A 419 -33.16 -8.66 -22.47
N TYR A 420 -32.22 -9.59 -22.71
CA TYR A 420 -31.28 -9.62 -23.85
C TYR A 420 -31.71 -10.54 -25.01
N THR A 421 -31.29 -10.18 -26.23
CA THR A 421 -31.22 -11.08 -27.41
C THR A 421 -29.87 -10.92 -28.12
N THR A 422 -29.36 -12.04 -28.64
CA THR A 422 -28.02 -12.27 -29.22
C THR A 422 -28.05 -12.50 -30.74
N SER A 423 -26.98 -12.14 -31.47
CA SER A 423 -26.45 -12.94 -32.60
C SER A 423 -25.13 -12.40 -33.21
N ASN A 424 -24.08 -13.25 -33.19
CA ASN A 424 -23.08 -13.66 -34.22
C ASN A 424 -23.06 -12.94 -35.61
N SER A 425 -21.98 -12.84 -36.40
CA SER A 425 -20.59 -13.38 -36.39
C SER A 425 -19.79 -12.80 -37.60
N SER A 426 -18.48 -12.57 -37.39
CA SER A 426 -17.30 -12.75 -38.27
C SER A 426 -17.24 -12.29 -39.74
N GLU A 427 -16.22 -11.48 -40.08
CA GLU A 427 -15.27 -11.73 -41.19
C GLU A 427 -13.99 -10.85 -41.03
N TYR A 428 -12.80 -11.45 -41.11
CA TYR A 428 -11.49 -10.77 -41.07
C TYR A 428 -10.76 -11.00 -42.40
N VAL A 429 -10.34 -9.90 -43.05
CA VAL A 429 -9.42 -9.88 -44.19
C VAL A 429 -8.15 -9.13 -43.77
N PHE A 430 -6.98 -9.73 -43.99
CA PHE A 430 -5.67 -9.16 -43.65
C PHE A 430 -5.10 -8.31 -44.81
N GLN A 431 -4.63 -7.09 -44.54
CA GLN A 431 -3.48 -6.51 -45.26
C GLN A 431 -2.79 -5.31 -44.55
N THR A 432 -1.47 -5.45 -44.39
CA THR A 432 -0.35 -4.46 -44.40
C THR A 432 -0.25 -3.31 -43.40
N THR A 433 0.94 -3.22 -42.79
CA THR A 433 1.46 -2.32 -41.76
C THR A 433 1.83 -0.91 -42.28
N THR A 434 1.30 0.16 -41.66
CA THR A 434 1.94 1.48 -41.38
C THR A 434 0.93 2.42 -40.70
N ALA A 435 1.40 3.32 -39.81
CA ALA A 435 0.70 3.98 -38.69
C ALA A 435 0.50 3.07 -37.48
N SER A 436 0.67 3.58 -36.26
CA SER A 436 0.19 2.88 -35.07
C SER A 436 -1.32 2.74 -35.22
N VAL A 437 -1.77 1.61 -35.74
CA VAL A 437 -3.19 1.33 -35.97
C VAL A 437 -3.83 1.29 -34.60
N CYS A 438 -4.46 2.40 -34.20
CA CYS A 438 -5.40 2.38 -33.10
C CYS A 438 -6.66 1.63 -33.56
N TYR A 439 -7.34 0.96 -32.64
CA TYR A 439 -8.60 0.29 -32.94
C TYR A 439 -9.61 0.62 -31.84
N ASP A 440 -10.84 0.94 -32.23
CA ASP A 440 -11.92 1.16 -31.28
C ASP A 440 -12.55 -0.18 -30.90
N ASN A 441 -12.20 -0.69 -29.72
CA ASN A 441 -12.84 -1.89 -29.18
C ASN A 441 -14.23 -1.54 -28.61
N THR A 442 -15.20 -1.35 -29.51
CA THR A 442 -16.57 -0.96 -29.18
C THR A 442 -17.32 -2.00 -28.32
N SER A 443 -16.85 -3.24 -28.31
CA SER A 443 -17.40 -4.34 -27.51
C SER A 443 -16.77 -4.47 -26.12
N PHE A 444 -15.68 -3.73 -25.83
CA PHE A 444 -15.06 -3.77 -24.52
C PHE A 444 -15.97 -3.11 -23.48
N ILE A 445 -16.29 -3.88 -22.45
CA ILE A 445 -17.08 -3.44 -21.31
C ILE A 445 -16.29 -3.77 -20.05
N TYR A 446 -16.03 -2.75 -19.24
CA TYR A 446 -15.40 -2.90 -17.92
C TYR A 446 -16.34 -2.31 -16.87
N ASP A 447 -16.74 -3.13 -15.89
CA ASP A 447 -17.76 -2.75 -14.87
C ASP A 447 -19.06 -2.18 -15.48
N GLY A 448 -19.54 -2.80 -16.56
CA GLY A 448 -20.76 -2.35 -17.25
C GLY A 448 -20.63 -1.08 -18.08
N LEU A 449 -19.43 -0.50 -18.22
CA LEU A 449 -19.18 0.72 -18.99
C LEU A 449 -18.35 0.45 -20.24
N HIS A 450 -18.73 1.09 -21.35
CA HIS A 450 -17.90 1.20 -22.55
C HIS A 450 -16.80 2.25 -22.37
N CYS A 451 -15.79 2.24 -23.24
CA CYS A 451 -14.62 3.12 -23.19
C CYS A 451 -14.93 4.60 -22.95
N GLN A 452 -15.94 5.19 -23.60
CA GLN A 452 -16.31 6.58 -23.37
C GLN A 452 -16.83 6.84 -21.95
N GLY A 453 -17.62 5.91 -21.39
CA GLY A 453 -18.10 5.97 -20.01
C GLY A 453 -16.98 5.77 -18.99
N LEU A 454 -15.98 4.95 -19.32
CA LEU A 454 -14.78 4.78 -18.49
C LEU A 454 -13.97 6.08 -18.44
N MET A 455 -13.73 6.75 -19.57
CA MET A 455 -12.94 7.99 -19.58
C MET A 455 -13.64 9.16 -18.89
N GLN A 456 -14.97 9.19 -18.88
CA GLN A 456 -15.74 10.16 -18.10
C GLN A 456 -15.68 9.89 -16.59
N ARG A 457 -15.38 8.65 -16.20
CA ARG A 457 -15.36 8.21 -14.80
C ARG A 457 -14.04 8.55 -14.12
N SER A 458 -12.91 8.40 -14.81
CA SER A 458 -11.60 8.90 -14.37
C SER A 458 -10.57 8.83 -15.50
N GLU A 459 -9.81 9.91 -15.70
CA GLU A 459 -8.67 9.93 -16.64
C GLU A 459 -7.56 8.95 -16.22
N ASN A 460 -7.51 8.56 -14.93
CA ASN A 460 -6.55 7.61 -14.39
C ASN A 460 -6.90 6.13 -14.74
N LEU A 461 -8.05 5.85 -15.37
CA LEU A 461 -8.39 4.47 -15.78
C LEU A 461 -7.50 3.97 -16.93
N CYS A 462 -6.82 4.87 -17.65
CA CYS A 462 -5.85 4.52 -18.69
C CYS A 462 -4.57 3.88 -18.17
N TYR A 463 -4.40 3.76 -16.86
CA TYR A 463 -3.30 2.98 -16.29
C TYR A 463 -3.56 1.50 -16.31
N ASN A 464 -4.83 1.09 -16.25
CA ASN A 464 -5.24 -0.31 -16.36
C ASN A 464 -4.90 -0.86 -17.74
N GLU A 465 -3.96 -1.80 -17.86
CA GLU A 465 -3.46 -2.30 -19.16
C GLU A 465 -4.58 -2.79 -20.10
N LEU A 466 -5.63 -3.43 -19.56
CA LEU A 466 -6.78 -3.86 -20.36
C LEU A 466 -7.59 -2.66 -20.88
N ILE A 467 -7.81 -1.65 -20.04
CA ILE A 467 -8.50 -0.40 -20.43
C ILE A 467 -7.59 0.45 -21.32
N GLU A 468 -6.28 0.45 -21.10
CA GLU A 468 -5.30 1.19 -21.87
C GLU A 468 -5.31 0.68 -23.31
N THR A 469 -5.09 -0.62 -23.50
CA THR A 469 -5.07 -1.27 -24.81
C THR A 469 -6.43 -1.28 -25.51
N SER A 470 -7.52 -1.43 -24.75
CA SER A 470 -8.87 -1.52 -25.34
C SER A 470 -9.57 -0.18 -25.53
N CYS A 471 -9.22 0.83 -24.73
CA CYS A 471 -9.90 2.13 -24.69
C CYS A 471 -8.96 3.31 -24.88
N CYS A 472 -7.89 3.44 -24.10
CA CYS A 472 -7.10 4.69 -24.13
C CYS A 472 -6.21 4.81 -25.37
N GLU A 473 -5.81 3.69 -25.94
CA GLU A 473 -5.13 3.62 -27.23
C GLU A 473 -6.09 3.58 -28.42
N SER A 474 -7.40 3.62 -28.17
CA SER A 474 -8.43 3.62 -29.20
C SER A 474 -8.44 4.92 -30.02
N CYS A 475 -8.88 4.84 -31.28
CA CYS A 475 -8.85 5.99 -32.19
C CYS A 475 -9.81 7.10 -31.77
N SER A 476 -11.00 6.71 -31.31
CA SER A 476 -12.06 7.60 -30.84
C SER A 476 -11.62 8.44 -29.64
N LEU A 477 -10.86 7.87 -28.70
CA LEU A 477 -10.37 8.57 -27.52
C LEU A 477 -9.06 9.34 -27.74
N ARG A 478 -8.18 8.86 -28.63
CA ARG A 478 -7.00 9.63 -29.08
C ARG A 478 -7.36 10.89 -29.86
N ALA A 479 -8.43 10.85 -30.65
CA ALA A 479 -8.90 12.02 -31.40
C ALA A 479 -9.45 13.13 -30.48
N THR A 480 -10.10 12.76 -29.37
CA THR A 480 -10.59 13.73 -28.37
C THR A 480 -9.47 14.40 -27.56
N SER A 481 -8.38 13.70 -27.26
CA SER A 481 -7.23 14.30 -26.55
C SER A 481 -6.42 15.24 -27.46
N MET A 482 -6.29 14.93 -28.76
CA MET A 482 -5.66 15.84 -29.73
C MET A 482 -6.52 17.09 -30.04
N ALA A 483 -7.85 17.00 -29.95
CA ALA A 483 -8.72 18.16 -30.08
C ALA A 483 -8.62 19.12 -28.89
N ALA A 484 -8.35 18.62 -27.67
CA ALA A 484 -8.13 19.45 -26.50
C ALA A 484 -6.82 20.26 -26.60
N PHE A 485 -5.75 19.67 -27.13
CA PHE A 485 -4.46 20.34 -27.37
C PHE A 485 -4.46 21.37 -28.51
N ALA A 486 -5.46 21.34 -29.40
CA ALA A 486 -5.60 22.30 -30.48
C ALA A 486 -6.39 23.58 -30.08
N SER A 487 -6.81 23.68 -28.80
CA SER A 487 -7.66 24.78 -28.31
C SER A 487 -7.05 25.62 -27.17
N HIS A 488 -5.73 25.54 -26.94
CA HIS A 488 -4.99 26.42 -26.04
C HIS A 488 -3.83 27.12 -26.73
#